data_AF-A0A165ZXE4-F1
#
_entry.id   AF-A0A165ZXE4-F1
#
_cell.length_a   1.000
_cell.length_b   1.000
_cell.length_c   1.000
_cell.angle_alpha   90.00
_cell.angle_beta   90.00
_cell.angle_gamma   90.00
#
_symmetry.space_group_name_H-M   'P 1'
#
loop_
_entity.id
_entity.type
_entity.pdbx_description
1 polymer ?
#
loop_
_entity_poly.entity_id
_entity_poly.type
_entity_poly.pdbx_seq_one_letter_code
_entity_poly.pdbx_strand_id
1 'polypeptide(L)'
;MGRLPHHEDRVEFAVAQGMAFNTGRERVLRDVETMDTDVDVDMLMVAESEAHYVPPSLAIAESVNVRDRYATWEAGARVILARPHGRAAILRGGVIARIAVELGLTAEHALTGPSDNAYDIPNERVIHVAGGRVLVDDYLSTSEISVILGQIGVRDDSLWPDEAVFRANGWEGVWTEWHEAWFQETLALLRTPLCPTSRRDQWRSAMRHLRHRSSNGENNA
;
A
#
# COMPACT_ATOMS: atom_id res chain seq x y z
N MET A 1 24.59 16.52 21.69
CA MET A 1 24.40 15.36 20.79
C MET A 1 25.30 15.57 19.59
N GLY A 2 26.24 14.65 19.34
CA GLY A 2 27.18 14.75 18.21
C GLY A 2 26.47 14.48 16.89
N ARG A 3 26.79 15.27 15.85
CA ARG A 3 26.39 14.94 14.48
C ARG A 3 27.30 13.82 13.99
N LEU A 4 26.72 12.73 13.48
CA LEU A 4 27.49 11.70 12.77
C LEU A 4 27.98 12.31 11.44
N PRO A 5 29.31 12.34 11.20
CA PRO A 5 29.91 13.13 10.12
C PRO A 5 29.77 12.47 8.75
N HIS A 6 29.75 11.14 8.67
CA HIS A 6 29.66 10.41 7.40
C HIS A 6 28.25 9.87 7.14
N HIS A 7 27.96 9.62 5.86
CA HIS A 7 26.67 9.09 5.42
C HIS A 7 26.51 7.62 5.86
N GLU A 8 27.57 6.83 5.71
CA GLU A 8 27.63 5.43 6.14
C GLU A 8 27.37 5.29 7.65
N ASP A 9 28.00 6.13 8.49
CA ASP A 9 27.73 6.16 9.94
C ASP A 9 26.26 6.44 10.28
N ARG A 10 25.60 7.30 9.47
CA ARG A 10 24.18 7.65 9.65
C ARG A 10 23.26 6.53 9.22
N VAL A 11 23.58 5.82 8.14
CA VAL A 11 22.86 4.60 7.71
C VAL A 11 23.03 3.51 8.74
N GLU A 12 24.26 3.22 9.17
CA GLU A 12 24.57 2.18 10.15
C GLU A 12 23.88 2.47 11.50
N PHE A 13 23.89 3.73 11.94
CA PHE A 13 23.12 4.15 13.12
C PHE A 13 21.61 4.01 12.94
N ALA A 14 21.07 4.38 11.78
CA ALA A 14 19.63 4.27 11.49
C ALA A 14 19.19 2.81 11.46
N VAL A 15 19.93 1.94 10.79
CA VAL A 15 19.73 0.48 10.76
C VAL A 15 19.81 -0.10 12.18
N ALA A 16 20.83 0.28 12.97
CA ALA A 16 20.98 -0.17 14.36
C ALA A 16 19.86 0.30 15.29
N GLN A 17 19.06 1.29 14.89
CA GLN A 17 17.91 1.82 15.64
C GLN A 17 16.57 1.46 14.99
N GLY A 18 16.55 0.67 13.92
CA GLY A 18 15.32 0.32 13.19
C GLY A 18 14.64 1.51 12.52
N MET A 19 15.40 2.53 12.09
CA MET A 19 14.91 3.74 11.42
C MET A 19 15.33 3.75 9.94
N ALA A 20 14.45 4.21 9.03
CA ALA A 20 14.88 4.62 7.69
C ALA A 20 15.21 6.12 7.67
N PHE A 21 16.35 6.47 7.10
CA PHE A 21 16.67 7.85 6.73
C PHE A 21 16.43 8.02 5.23
N ASN A 22 15.93 9.19 4.80
CA ASN A 22 15.88 9.52 3.37
C ASN A 22 17.31 9.79 2.88
N THR A 23 18.04 8.73 2.57
CA THR A 23 19.41 8.84 2.08
C THR A 23 19.48 8.96 0.59
N GLY A 24 18.48 8.48 -0.15
CA GLY A 24 18.39 8.63 -1.60
C GLY A 24 18.58 10.08 -2.02
N ARG A 25 17.89 11.03 -1.36
CA ARG A 25 18.05 12.46 -1.70
C ARG A 25 19.42 13.03 -1.30
N GLU A 26 20.01 12.63 -0.17
CA GLU A 26 21.33 13.15 0.25
C GLU A 26 22.51 12.54 -0.50
N ARG A 27 22.40 11.27 -0.93
CA ARG A 27 23.37 10.60 -1.80
C ARG A 27 23.36 11.25 -3.18
N VAL A 28 22.15 11.47 -3.73
CA VAL A 28 21.94 12.28 -4.94
C VAL A 28 22.52 13.68 -4.77
N LEU A 29 22.25 14.40 -3.69
CA LEU A 29 22.77 15.77 -3.52
C LEU A 29 24.31 15.84 -3.35
N ARG A 30 24.95 14.82 -2.76
CA ARG A 30 26.43 14.78 -2.66
C ARG A 30 27.10 14.37 -3.96
N ASP A 31 26.52 13.46 -4.72
CA ASP A 31 27.05 13.03 -6.02
C ASP A 31 26.73 14.06 -7.13
N VAL A 32 25.65 14.85 -6.98
CA VAL A 32 25.30 15.99 -7.84
C VAL A 32 26.27 17.17 -7.70
N GLU A 33 26.99 17.31 -6.59
CA GLU A 33 28.08 18.31 -6.49
C GLU A 33 29.30 17.95 -7.35
N THR A 34 29.38 16.72 -7.89
CA THR A 34 30.53 16.22 -8.65
C THR A 34 30.20 15.60 -10.01
N MET A 35 28.93 15.36 -10.38
CA MET A 35 28.56 14.59 -11.59
C MET A 35 27.40 15.18 -12.41
N ASP A 36 27.34 14.79 -13.69
CA ASP A 36 26.52 15.34 -14.77
C ASP A 36 25.01 15.04 -14.58
N THR A 37 24.22 16.09 -14.33
CA THR A 37 22.88 16.00 -13.72
C THR A 37 21.80 15.33 -14.56
N ASP A 38 21.99 15.21 -15.88
CA ASP A 38 20.94 14.74 -16.78
C ASP A 38 20.89 13.21 -16.91
N VAL A 39 22.01 12.51 -16.72
CA VAL A 39 22.09 11.04 -16.92
C VAL A 39 21.58 10.26 -15.70
N ASP A 40 21.80 10.79 -14.50
CA ASP A 40 21.49 10.07 -13.25
C ASP A 40 20.04 10.31 -12.76
N VAL A 41 19.41 11.44 -13.12
CA VAL A 41 17.96 11.63 -12.93
C VAL A 41 17.19 10.58 -13.74
N ASP A 42 17.61 10.32 -14.97
CA ASP A 42 17.05 9.25 -15.80
C ASP A 42 17.24 7.88 -15.15
N MET A 43 18.41 7.60 -14.55
CA MET A 43 18.68 6.32 -13.90
C MET A 43 17.81 6.08 -12.65
N LEU A 44 17.58 7.11 -11.83
CA LEU A 44 16.72 7.02 -10.64
C LEU A 44 15.24 6.88 -11.00
N MET A 45 14.78 7.61 -12.02
CA MET A 45 13.42 7.45 -12.55
C MET A 45 13.21 6.05 -13.12
N VAL A 46 14.25 5.44 -13.71
CA VAL A 46 14.21 4.04 -14.17
C VAL A 46 14.16 3.06 -12.99
N ALA A 47 14.94 3.26 -11.92
CA ALA A 47 14.91 2.39 -10.74
C ALA A 47 13.57 2.44 -9.97
N GLU A 48 12.97 3.64 -9.81
CA GLU A 48 11.61 3.80 -9.28
C GLU A 48 10.60 3.07 -10.17
N SER A 49 10.76 3.22 -11.49
CA SER A 49 9.93 2.53 -12.47
C SER A 49 10.00 1.02 -12.31
N GLU A 50 11.18 0.44 -12.04
CA GLU A 50 11.37 -1.01 -11.92
C GLU A 50 10.81 -1.60 -10.61
N ALA A 51 11.11 -1.02 -9.45
CA ALA A 51 10.69 -1.59 -8.16
C ALA A 51 9.17 -1.56 -7.98
N HIS A 52 8.53 -0.48 -8.43
CA HIS A 52 7.08 -0.31 -8.41
C HIS A 52 6.41 -0.72 -9.73
N TYR A 53 7.16 -1.27 -10.70
CA TYR A 53 6.58 -1.76 -11.94
C TYR A 53 5.54 -2.84 -11.64
N VAL A 54 4.33 -2.69 -12.16
CA VAL A 54 3.28 -3.70 -12.08
C VAL A 54 3.04 -4.25 -13.47
N PRO A 55 3.47 -5.49 -13.76
CA PRO A 55 3.15 -6.14 -15.01
C PRO A 55 1.62 -6.19 -15.21
N PRO A 56 1.10 -5.89 -16.41
CA PRO A 56 -0.34 -5.95 -16.68
C PRO A 56 -0.97 -7.32 -16.38
N SER A 57 -0.18 -8.39 -16.41
CA SER A 57 -0.61 -9.77 -16.08
C SER A 57 -1.00 -9.96 -14.62
N LEU A 58 -0.62 -9.04 -13.71
CA LEU A 58 -1.03 -9.10 -12.30
C LEU A 58 -2.40 -8.45 -12.05
N ALA A 59 -2.89 -7.64 -13.00
CA ALA A 59 -4.20 -7.00 -12.89
C ALA A 59 -5.30 -7.90 -13.48
N ILE A 60 -6.54 -7.67 -13.04
CA ILE A 60 -7.70 -8.36 -13.61
C ILE A 60 -8.02 -7.70 -14.96
N ALA A 61 -7.73 -8.37 -16.08
CA ALA A 61 -8.13 -7.85 -17.38
C ALA A 61 -9.66 -7.89 -17.57
N GLU A 62 -10.21 -6.99 -18.39
CA GLU A 62 -11.67 -6.96 -18.66
C GLU A 62 -12.17 -8.27 -19.29
N SER A 63 -11.30 -8.97 -20.01
CA SER A 63 -11.59 -10.24 -20.67
C SER A 63 -11.62 -11.45 -19.72
N VAL A 64 -11.19 -11.30 -18.46
CA VAL A 64 -11.19 -12.39 -17.48
C VAL A 64 -12.63 -12.80 -17.17
N ASN A 65 -12.92 -14.09 -17.26
CA ASN A 65 -14.23 -14.64 -16.92
C ASN A 65 -14.56 -14.30 -15.47
N VAL A 66 -15.82 -13.93 -15.19
CA VAL A 66 -16.29 -13.58 -13.83
C VAL A 66 -15.92 -14.64 -12.79
N ARG A 67 -15.98 -15.92 -13.17
CA ARG A 67 -15.66 -17.05 -12.28
C ARG A 67 -14.18 -17.11 -11.87
N ASP A 68 -13.29 -16.57 -12.70
CA ASP A 68 -11.84 -16.63 -12.52
C ASP A 68 -11.27 -15.34 -11.93
N ARG A 69 -12.09 -14.29 -11.77
CA ARG A 69 -11.67 -12.97 -11.26
C ARG A 69 -11.05 -13.05 -9.87
N TYR A 70 -11.68 -13.79 -8.95
CA TYR A 70 -11.16 -13.94 -7.59
C TYR A 70 -9.79 -14.59 -7.58
N ALA A 71 -9.62 -15.71 -8.29
CA ALA A 71 -8.35 -16.42 -8.35
C ALA A 71 -7.24 -15.58 -9.02
N THR A 72 -7.59 -14.85 -10.07
CA THR A 72 -6.67 -13.94 -10.77
C THR A 72 -6.24 -12.79 -9.86
N TRP A 73 -7.19 -12.15 -9.17
CA TRP A 73 -6.94 -11.11 -8.19
C TRP A 73 -6.05 -11.61 -7.05
N GLU A 74 -6.40 -12.74 -6.45
CA GLU A 74 -5.67 -13.28 -5.30
C GLU A 74 -4.21 -13.56 -5.69
N ALA A 75 -3.97 -14.16 -6.86
CA ALA A 75 -2.63 -14.39 -7.37
C ALA A 75 -1.85 -13.08 -7.57
N GLY A 76 -2.46 -12.08 -8.22
CA GLY A 76 -1.85 -10.77 -8.45
C GLY A 76 -1.52 -10.04 -7.15
N ALA A 77 -2.48 -9.97 -6.23
CA ALA A 77 -2.31 -9.33 -4.93
C ALA A 77 -1.22 -10.01 -4.09
N ARG A 78 -1.16 -11.35 -4.07
CA ARG A 78 -0.09 -12.09 -3.39
C ARG A 78 1.30 -11.78 -3.96
N VAL A 79 1.43 -11.65 -5.28
CA VAL A 79 2.71 -11.27 -5.91
C VAL A 79 3.15 -9.88 -5.48
N ILE A 80 2.23 -8.89 -5.43
CA ILE A 80 2.56 -7.54 -4.95
C ILE A 80 2.95 -7.55 -3.48
N LEU A 81 2.18 -8.23 -2.63
CA LEU A 81 2.41 -8.27 -1.18
C LEU A 81 3.66 -9.05 -0.78
N ALA A 82 4.14 -9.95 -1.63
CA ALA A 82 5.39 -10.69 -1.42
C ALA A 82 6.66 -9.88 -1.76
N ARG A 83 6.53 -8.67 -2.33
CA ARG A 83 7.66 -7.78 -2.61
C ARG A 83 8.27 -7.24 -1.32
N PRO A 84 9.56 -6.84 -1.31
CA PRO A 84 10.20 -6.27 -0.11
C PRO A 84 9.41 -5.10 0.51
N HIS A 85 8.89 -4.19 -0.30
CA HIS A 85 8.08 -3.06 0.14
C HIS A 85 6.59 -3.38 0.37
N GLY A 86 6.18 -4.64 0.18
CA GLY A 86 4.80 -5.11 0.39
C GLY A 86 4.29 -4.87 1.83
N ARG A 87 5.20 -4.79 2.81
CA ARG A 87 4.90 -4.38 4.20
C ARG A 87 4.19 -3.03 4.32
N ALA A 88 4.39 -2.13 3.36
CA ALA A 88 3.70 -0.85 3.30
C ALA A 88 2.17 -1.02 3.28
N ALA A 89 1.66 -2.16 2.81
CA ALA A 89 0.24 -2.48 2.89
C ALA A 89 -0.29 -2.52 4.34
N ILE A 90 0.47 -3.09 5.27
CA ILE A 90 0.10 -3.17 6.68
C ILE A 90 0.14 -1.78 7.33
N LEU A 91 1.21 -1.02 7.08
CA LEU A 91 1.38 0.33 7.63
C LEU A 91 0.31 1.31 7.17
N ARG A 92 -0.24 1.07 5.98
CA ARG A 92 -1.29 1.90 5.39
C ARG A 92 -2.62 1.81 6.15
N GLY A 93 -2.86 0.71 6.85
CA GLY A 93 -4.10 0.46 7.59
C GLY A 93 -5.32 0.18 6.70
N GLY A 94 -6.49 0.18 7.33
CA GLY A 94 -7.79 0.09 6.65
C GLY A 94 -7.95 -1.21 5.84
N VAL A 95 -8.68 -1.10 4.73
CA VAL A 95 -9.00 -2.28 3.88
C VAL A 95 -7.75 -2.90 3.26
N ILE A 96 -6.75 -2.10 2.88
CA ILE A 96 -5.51 -2.61 2.27
C ILE A 96 -4.71 -3.44 3.28
N ALA A 97 -4.55 -2.94 4.52
CA ALA A 97 -3.90 -3.71 5.57
C ALA A 97 -4.67 -4.99 5.88
N ARG A 98 -6.00 -4.94 5.93
CA ARG A 98 -6.80 -6.14 6.19
C ARG A 98 -6.67 -7.18 5.07
N ILE A 99 -6.67 -6.77 3.80
CA ILE A 99 -6.39 -7.65 2.65
C ILE A 99 -5.00 -8.27 2.79
N ALA A 100 -3.99 -7.48 3.12
CA ALA A 100 -2.63 -7.98 3.30
C ALA A 100 -2.56 -9.06 4.39
N VAL A 101 -3.23 -8.85 5.52
CA VAL A 101 -3.35 -9.85 6.60
C VAL A 101 -4.08 -11.10 6.14
N GLU A 102 -5.20 -10.96 5.41
CA GLU A 102 -5.93 -12.10 4.84
C GLU A 102 -5.04 -12.96 3.93
N LEU A 103 -4.15 -12.30 3.19
CA LEU A 103 -3.25 -12.96 2.25
C LEU A 103 -1.93 -13.42 2.88
N GLY A 104 -1.76 -13.28 4.20
CA GLY A 104 -0.69 -13.93 4.96
C GLY A 104 0.39 -13.00 5.53
N LEU A 105 0.29 -11.69 5.35
CA LEU A 105 1.17 -10.76 6.06
C LEU A 105 0.78 -10.70 7.54
N THR A 106 1.77 -10.49 8.39
CA THR A 106 1.60 -10.39 9.85
C THR A 106 2.05 -9.02 10.33
N ALA A 107 1.70 -8.65 11.58
CA ALA A 107 2.20 -7.43 12.20
C ALA A 107 3.74 -7.38 12.27
N GLU A 108 4.42 -8.53 12.31
CA GLU A 108 5.89 -8.60 12.33
C GLU A 108 6.52 -8.10 11.02
N HIS A 109 5.82 -8.24 9.89
CA HIS A 109 6.27 -7.67 8.61
C HIS A 109 6.29 -6.13 8.65
N ALA A 110 5.45 -5.51 9.49
CA ALA A 110 5.47 -4.07 9.71
C ALA A 110 6.65 -3.62 10.61
N LEU A 111 7.35 -4.54 11.27
CA LEU A 111 8.49 -4.26 12.15
C LEU A 111 9.84 -4.59 11.52
N THR A 112 9.86 -5.44 10.50
CA THR A 112 11.01 -5.55 9.59
C THR A 112 11.09 -4.22 8.89
N GLY A 113 12.15 -3.45 9.17
CA GLY A 113 12.29 -2.06 8.77
C GLY A 113 12.07 -1.79 7.27
N PRO A 114 12.25 -0.53 6.83
CA PRO A 114 12.24 -0.17 5.40
C PRO A 114 13.02 -1.19 4.54
N SER A 115 12.48 -1.55 3.38
CA SER A 115 13.24 -2.32 2.41
C SER A 115 14.43 -1.52 1.87
N ASP A 116 15.42 -2.21 1.30
CA ASP A 116 16.59 -1.56 0.67
C ASP A 116 16.15 -0.52 -0.38
N ASN A 117 15.07 -0.82 -1.12
CA ASN A 117 14.47 0.08 -2.10
C ASN A 117 14.02 1.43 -1.51
N ALA A 118 13.59 1.47 -0.25
CA ALA A 118 13.17 2.72 0.39
C ALA A 118 14.34 3.69 0.63
N TYR A 119 15.58 3.18 0.64
CA TYR A 119 16.79 3.99 0.76
C TYR A 119 17.30 4.50 -0.58
N ASP A 120 17.10 3.73 -1.65
CA ASP A 120 17.65 4.00 -2.98
C ASP A 120 16.69 4.77 -3.90
N ILE A 121 15.38 4.65 -3.68
CA ILE A 121 14.35 5.27 -4.51
C ILE A 121 13.83 6.54 -3.83
N PRO A 122 13.78 7.69 -4.54
CA PRO A 122 13.18 8.91 -4.02
C PRO A 122 11.72 8.69 -3.61
N ASN A 123 11.46 8.60 -2.31
CA ASN A 123 10.10 8.52 -1.79
C ASN A 123 9.55 9.91 -1.48
N GLU A 124 8.48 10.34 -2.15
CA GLU A 124 7.78 11.59 -1.87
C GLU A 124 7.07 11.59 -0.49
N ARG A 125 6.78 10.40 0.05
CA ARG A 125 6.13 10.19 1.35
C ARG A 125 7.16 10.18 2.46
N VAL A 126 7.74 11.34 2.70
CA VAL A 126 8.66 11.56 3.81
C VAL A 126 7.93 11.85 5.12
N ILE A 127 8.52 11.40 6.23
CA ILE A 127 8.06 11.68 7.58
C ILE A 127 8.96 12.75 8.18
N HIS A 128 8.42 13.95 8.39
CA HIS A 128 9.10 15.02 9.08
C HIS A 128 9.00 14.81 10.59
N VAL A 129 10.13 14.60 11.27
CA VAL A 129 10.17 14.45 12.73
C VAL A 129 10.78 15.68 13.41
N ALA A 130 10.48 15.84 14.70
CA ALA A 130 11.02 16.92 15.50
C ALA A 130 12.55 17.01 15.38
N GLY A 131 13.05 18.25 15.27
CA GLY A 131 14.47 18.52 15.02
C GLY A 131 14.86 18.54 13.53
N GLY A 132 13.90 18.56 12.62
CA GLY A 132 14.14 18.78 11.18
C GLY A 132 14.67 17.55 10.43
N ARG A 133 14.61 16.35 11.03
CA ARG A 133 15.00 15.12 10.34
C ARG A 133 13.87 14.65 9.42
N VAL A 134 14.26 14.03 8.31
CA VAL A 134 13.37 13.50 7.29
C VAL A 134 13.58 11.99 7.22
N LEU A 135 12.57 11.22 7.61
CA LEU A 135 12.58 9.77 7.53
C LEU A 135 11.83 9.32 6.27
N VAL A 136 12.13 8.14 5.78
CA VAL A 136 11.37 7.46 4.73
C VAL A 136 10.86 6.14 5.26
N ASP A 137 9.94 5.52 4.54
CA ASP A 137 9.54 4.14 4.74
C ASP A 137 9.16 3.55 3.38
N ASP A 138 8.77 2.28 3.34
CA ASP A 138 8.20 1.70 2.14
C ASP A 138 6.87 2.37 1.76
N TYR A 139 6.56 2.40 0.47
CA TYR A 139 5.26 2.82 -0.03
C TYR A 139 4.73 1.83 -1.06
N LEU A 140 3.44 1.96 -1.38
CA LEU A 140 2.82 1.29 -2.51
C LEU A 140 2.49 2.33 -3.56
N SER A 141 2.85 2.05 -4.81
CA SER A 141 2.44 2.86 -5.94
C SER A 141 0.93 2.75 -6.20
N THR A 142 0.38 3.67 -6.98
CA THR A 142 -1.04 3.64 -7.37
C THR A 142 -1.40 2.33 -8.09
N SER A 143 -0.53 1.85 -8.98
CA SER A 143 -0.74 0.60 -9.72
C SER A 143 -0.78 -0.62 -8.81
N GLU A 144 0.07 -0.67 -7.79
CA GLU A 144 0.09 -1.75 -6.80
C GLU A 144 -1.18 -1.74 -5.94
N ILE A 145 -1.61 -0.56 -5.51
CA ILE A 145 -2.87 -0.39 -4.79
C ILE A 145 -4.05 -0.85 -5.64
N SER A 146 -4.09 -0.49 -6.93
CA SER A 146 -5.12 -0.93 -7.87
C SER A 146 -5.19 -2.46 -7.99
N VAL A 147 -4.04 -3.15 -8.04
CA VAL A 147 -4.02 -4.62 -8.03
C VAL A 147 -4.52 -5.18 -6.71
N ILE A 148 -4.06 -4.66 -5.57
CA ILE A 148 -4.50 -5.11 -4.24
C ILE A 148 -6.00 -4.94 -4.05
N LEU A 149 -6.57 -3.82 -4.50
CA LEU A 149 -8.02 -3.55 -4.45
C LEU A 149 -8.83 -4.31 -5.52
N GLY A 150 -8.16 -5.01 -6.44
CA GLY A 150 -8.80 -5.79 -7.49
C GLY A 150 -9.52 -4.93 -8.52
N GLN A 151 -8.87 -3.86 -9.00
CA GLN A 151 -9.38 -3.07 -10.11
C GLN A 151 -9.43 -3.90 -11.41
N ILE A 152 -10.48 -3.70 -12.20
CA ILE A 152 -10.72 -4.43 -13.46
C ILE A 152 -10.45 -3.54 -14.66
N GLY A 153 -9.42 -3.88 -15.42
CA GLY A 153 -9.01 -3.14 -16.61
C GLY A 153 -8.76 -1.67 -16.30
N VAL A 154 -9.22 -0.80 -17.21
CA VAL A 154 -9.11 0.67 -17.07
C VAL A 154 -10.40 1.27 -16.49
N ARG A 155 -11.38 0.43 -16.14
CA ARG A 155 -12.66 0.90 -15.57
C ARG A 155 -12.50 1.20 -14.08
N ASP A 156 -13.42 2.01 -13.58
CA ASP A 156 -13.58 2.28 -12.15
C ASP A 156 -14.27 1.13 -11.38
N ASP A 157 -14.33 -0.08 -11.98
CA ASP A 157 -14.90 -1.28 -11.34
C ASP A 157 -13.80 -1.98 -10.52
N SER A 158 -14.11 -2.34 -9.26
CA SER A 158 -13.16 -3.03 -8.38
C SER A 158 -13.83 -4.07 -7.47
N LEU A 159 -13.04 -5.03 -6.98
CA LEU A 159 -13.48 -6.02 -5.99
C LEU A 159 -13.57 -5.45 -4.57
N TRP A 160 -12.80 -4.40 -4.27
CA TRP A 160 -12.79 -3.71 -2.98
C TRP A 160 -12.96 -2.20 -3.17
N PRO A 161 -13.58 -1.48 -2.21
CA PRO A 161 -13.68 -0.03 -2.28
C PRO A 161 -12.30 0.63 -2.19
N ASP A 162 -12.12 1.75 -2.88
CA ASP A 162 -10.93 2.59 -2.68
C ASP A 162 -10.88 3.17 -1.26
N GLU A 163 -9.68 3.52 -0.80
CA GLU A 163 -9.47 4.00 0.57
C GLU A 163 -10.25 5.28 0.90
N ALA A 164 -10.43 6.18 -0.06
CA ALA A 164 -11.19 7.40 0.18
C ALA A 164 -12.67 7.09 0.37
N VAL A 165 -13.22 6.12 -0.37
CA VAL A 165 -14.57 5.59 -0.15
C VAL A 165 -14.66 4.88 1.20
N PHE A 166 -13.70 4.04 1.55
CA PHE A 166 -13.71 3.33 2.83
C PHE A 166 -13.64 4.31 4.02
N ARG A 167 -12.71 5.28 3.99
CA ARG A 167 -12.54 6.32 5.03
C ARG A 167 -13.76 7.22 5.18
N ALA A 168 -14.37 7.64 4.07
CA ALA A 168 -15.57 8.48 4.10
C ALA A 168 -16.79 7.80 4.75
N ASN A 169 -16.73 6.48 5.00
CA ASN A 169 -17.83 5.69 5.54
C ASN A 169 -17.55 5.08 6.92
N GLY A 170 -16.75 5.75 7.75
CA GLY A 170 -16.65 5.46 9.19
C GLY A 170 -15.34 4.81 9.63
N TRP A 171 -14.38 4.63 8.73
CA TRP A 171 -13.04 4.25 9.14
C TRP A 171 -12.22 5.47 9.58
N GLU A 172 -11.96 5.55 10.89
CA GLU A 172 -11.21 6.65 11.53
C GLU A 172 -9.81 6.18 11.99
N GLY A 173 -9.25 5.17 11.32
CA GLY A 173 -7.95 4.59 11.66
C GLY A 173 -8.02 3.37 12.57
N VAL A 174 -9.20 3.05 13.11
CA VAL A 174 -9.42 1.86 13.95
C VAL A 174 -10.24 0.81 13.19
N TRP A 175 -9.73 -0.42 13.14
CA TRP A 175 -10.47 -1.56 12.61
C TRP A 175 -11.37 -2.14 13.72
N THR A 176 -12.68 -2.02 13.55
CA THR A 176 -13.68 -2.47 14.55
C THR A 176 -14.30 -3.82 14.17
N GLU A 177 -15.04 -4.45 15.07
CA GLU A 177 -15.75 -5.72 14.80
C GLU A 177 -16.70 -5.62 13.61
N TRP A 178 -17.36 -4.48 13.43
CA TRP A 178 -18.22 -4.23 12.27
C TRP A 178 -17.44 -4.20 10.95
N HIS A 179 -16.25 -3.59 10.93
CA HIS A 179 -15.39 -3.59 9.75
C HIS A 179 -14.98 -5.03 9.40
N GLU A 180 -14.65 -5.84 10.40
CA GLU A 180 -14.31 -7.25 10.21
C GLU A 180 -15.49 -8.06 9.66
N ALA A 181 -16.69 -7.90 10.24
CA ALA A 181 -17.89 -8.59 9.76
C ALA A 181 -18.18 -8.26 8.29
N TRP A 182 -18.15 -6.97 7.93
CA TRP A 182 -18.31 -6.54 6.54
C TRP A 182 -17.23 -7.12 5.61
N PHE A 183 -15.98 -7.12 6.04
CA PHE A 183 -14.86 -7.65 5.24
C PHE A 183 -15.05 -9.15 4.97
N GLN A 184 -15.41 -9.92 5.99
CA GLN A 184 -15.66 -11.36 5.86
C GLN A 184 -16.87 -11.67 4.96
N GLU A 185 -17.98 -10.93 5.10
CA GLU A 185 -19.15 -11.07 4.23
C GLU A 185 -18.78 -10.76 2.76
N THR A 186 -18.05 -9.67 2.53
CA THR A 186 -17.60 -9.28 1.19
C THR A 186 -16.67 -10.33 0.61
N LEU A 187 -15.68 -10.79 1.38
CA LEU A 187 -14.76 -11.84 0.96
C LEU A 187 -15.48 -13.15 0.59
N ALA A 188 -16.47 -13.55 1.38
CA ALA A 188 -17.29 -14.72 1.09
C ALA A 188 -18.04 -14.58 -0.24
N LEU A 189 -18.60 -13.40 -0.52
CA LEU A 189 -19.25 -13.10 -1.80
C LEU A 189 -18.25 -13.13 -2.98
N LEU A 190 -17.06 -12.57 -2.80
CA LEU A 190 -16.01 -12.55 -3.82
C LEU A 190 -15.52 -13.96 -4.18
N ARG A 191 -15.51 -14.89 -3.23
CA ARG A 191 -15.16 -16.31 -3.43
C ARG A 191 -16.24 -17.10 -4.19
N THR A 192 -17.43 -16.55 -4.40
CA THR A 192 -18.47 -17.21 -5.20
C THR A 192 -18.21 -17.07 -6.71
N PRO A 193 -18.79 -17.94 -7.55
CA PRO A 193 -18.68 -17.81 -9.02
C PRO A 193 -19.27 -16.51 -9.60
N LEU A 194 -20.01 -15.72 -8.81
CA LEU A 194 -20.55 -14.42 -9.22
C LEU A 194 -19.52 -13.30 -9.11
N CYS A 195 -18.53 -13.42 -8.20
CA CYS A 195 -17.45 -12.48 -7.93
C CYS A 195 -17.82 -11.01 -8.24
N PRO A 196 -18.75 -10.43 -7.44
CA PRO A 196 -19.33 -9.15 -7.77
C PRO A 196 -18.27 -8.05 -7.74
N THR A 197 -18.44 -7.09 -8.64
CA THR A 197 -17.58 -5.91 -8.75
C THR A 197 -18.44 -4.68 -8.63
N SER A 198 -17.92 -3.63 -8.02
CA SER A 198 -18.66 -2.39 -7.87
C SER A 198 -17.86 -1.21 -8.36
N ARG A 199 -18.56 -0.24 -8.93
CA ARG A 199 -18.03 1.09 -9.19
C ARG A 199 -17.84 1.87 -7.91
N ARG A 200 -17.05 2.93 -7.99
CA ARG A 200 -16.83 3.85 -6.87
C ARG A 200 -18.13 4.37 -6.22
N ASP A 201 -19.13 4.77 -7.01
CA ASP A 201 -20.42 5.25 -6.53
C ASP A 201 -21.27 4.15 -5.88
N GLN A 202 -21.23 2.94 -6.45
CA GLN A 202 -21.87 1.74 -5.89
C GLN A 202 -21.24 1.36 -4.55
N TRP A 203 -19.90 1.38 -4.44
CA TRP A 203 -19.19 1.19 -3.18
C TRP A 203 -19.60 2.23 -2.13
N ARG A 204 -19.66 3.52 -2.50
CA ARG A 204 -20.15 4.57 -1.58
C ARG A 204 -21.57 4.28 -1.10
N SER A 205 -22.45 3.81 -1.98
CA SER A 205 -23.81 3.44 -1.62
C SER A 205 -23.86 2.24 -0.65
N ALA A 206 -23.13 1.17 -0.97
CA ALA A 206 -23.05 -0.03 -0.14
C ALA A 206 -22.50 0.28 1.25
N MET A 207 -21.40 1.03 1.33
CA MET A 207 -20.76 1.41 2.60
C MET A 207 -21.65 2.30 3.47
N ARG A 208 -22.41 3.23 2.88
CA ARG A 208 -23.40 4.03 3.63
C ARG A 208 -24.47 3.17 4.29
N HIS A 209 -25.01 2.20 3.55
CA HIS A 209 -26.02 1.29 4.10
C HIS A 209 -25.47 0.43 5.24
N LEU A 210 -24.20 0.01 5.14
CA LEU A 210 -23.55 -0.77 6.18
C LEU A 210 -23.34 0.05 7.45
N ARG A 211 -22.95 1.33 7.34
CA ARG A 211 -22.79 2.25 8.49
C ARG A 211 -24.09 2.39 9.28
N HIS A 212 -25.22 2.59 8.60
CA HIS A 212 -26.52 2.73 9.27
C HIS A 212 -26.95 1.46 10.02
N ARG A 213 -26.57 0.27 9.55
CA ARG A 213 -26.83 -0.99 10.27
C ARG A 213 -26.04 -1.07 11.57
N SER A 214 -24.78 -0.65 11.56
CA SER A 214 -23.93 -0.64 12.77
C SER A 214 -24.53 0.25 13.86
N SER A 215 -24.91 1.49 13.52
CA SER A 215 -25.48 2.44 14.48
C SER A 215 -26.82 1.99 15.07
N ASN A 216 -27.60 1.19 14.32
CA ASN A 216 -28.87 0.67 14.81
C ASN A 216 -28.69 -0.60 15.67
N GLY A 217 -27.61 -1.35 15.49
CA GLY A 217 -27.28 -2.51 16.32
C GLY A 217 -26.81 -2.11 17.72
N GLU A 218 -26.00 -1.06 17.82
CA GLU A 218 -25.50 -0.52 19.10
C GLU A 218 -26.60 0.07 19.98
N ASN A 219 -27.72 0.52 19.40
CA ASN A 219 -28.86 1.06 20.15
C ASN A 219 -29.83 -0.03 20.68
N ASN A 220 -29.65 -1.29 20.27
CA ASN A 220 -30.53 -2.41 20.62
C ASN A 220 -29.83 -3.48 21.48
N ALA A 221 -28.56 -3.28 21.83
CA ALA A 221 -27.76 -4.13 22.71
C ALA A 221 -27.57 -3.45 24.07
#